data_AF-A0A1Y3B8A3-F1
#
_entry.id   AF-A0A1Y3B8A3-F1
#
_cell.length_a   1.000
_cell.length_b   1.000
_cell.length_c   1.000
_cell.angle_alpha   90.00
_cell.angle_beta   90.00
_cell.angle_gamma   90.00
#
_symmetry.space_group_name_H-M   'P 1'
#
loop_
_entity.id
_entity.type
_entity.pdbx_description
1 polymer ?
#
loop_
_entity_poly.entity_id
_entity_poly.type
_entity_poly.pdbx_seq_one_letter_code
_entity_poly.pdbx_strand_id
1 'polypeptide(L)'
;MRRTILSKPYTNKPRGIAIDPVECYLFFTDWSLTSAIIRSDLDGENVRVLFNSDVVKWPNGIAVDHSAKRIYWVDAKHDYIASSSYQGTDFRYLVR
;
A
#
# COMPACT_ATOMS: atom_id res chain seq x y z
N MET A 1 -2.38 4.94 -26.78
CA MET A 1 -0.99 4.65 -26.34
C MET A 1 -1.02 4.20 -24.89
N ARG A 2 -0.22 3.19 -24.52
CA ARG A 2 -0.06 2.72 -23.13
C ARG A 2 1.11 3.48 -22.49
N ARG A 3 0.92 4.04 -21.29
CA ARG A 3 1.97 4.61 -20.45
C ARG A 3 2.09 3.78 -19.16
N THR A 4 3.32 3.47 -18.77
CA THR A 4 3.63 2.86 -17.47
C THR A 4 4.17 3.96 -16.56
N ILE A 5 3.60 4.14 -15.36
CA ILE A 5 4.01 5.18 -14.40
C ILE A 5 4.87 4.63 -13.25
N LEU A 6 4.72 3.35 -12.92
CA LEU A 6 5.54 2.66 -11.91
C LEU A 6 5.99 1.31 -12.46
N SER A 7 7.26 1.01 -12.24
CA SER A 7 7.90 -0.26 -12.60
C SER A 7 9.00 -0.60 -11.59
N LYS A 8 9.89 -1.54 -11.95
CA LYS A 8 11.12 -1.77 -11.18
C LYS A 8 11.92 -0.45 -11.04
N PRO A 9 12.59 -0.24 -9.89
CA PRO A 9 12.73 -1.16 -8.75
C PRO A 9 11.57 -1.11 -7.75
N TYR A 10 10.57 -0.25 -7.94
CA TYR A 10 9.52 0.03 -6.96
C TYR A 10 8.50 -1.09 -6.80
N THR A 11 8.26 -1.86 -7.87
CA THR A 11 7.30 -2.97 -7.85
C THR A 11 7.75 -4.11 -8.75
N ASN A 12 7.40 -5.34 -8.36
CA ASN A 12 7.67 -6.56 -9.11
C ASN A 12 6.42 -7.47 -9.19
N LYS A 13 5.58 -7.49 -8.14
CA LYS A 13 4.32 -8.25 -8.12
C LYS A 13 3.22 -7.40 -7.45
N PRO A 14 2.73 -6.33 -8.11
CA PRO A 14 1.65 -5.52 -7.57
C PRO A 14 0.35 -6.34 -7.51
N ARG A 15 -0.53 -6.06 -6.54
CA ARG A 15 -1.80 -6.79 -6.38
C ARG A 15 -2.99 -5.87 -6.07
N GLY A 16 -3.05 -5.32 -4.86
CA GLY A 16 -4.10 -4.37 -4.46
C GLY A 16 -3.71 -2.94 -4.83
N ILE A 17 -4.69 -2.11 -5.18
CA ILE A 17 -4.51 -0.67 -5.42
C ILE A 17 -5.72 0.11 -4.90
N ALA A 18 -5.46 1.27 -4.31
CA ALA A 18 -6.44 2.26 -3.90
C ALA A 18 -5.86 3.67 -4.10
N ILE A 19 -6.71 4.68 -4.22
CA ILE A 19 -6.28 6.06 -4.47
C ILE A 19 -7.02 7.04 -3.55
N ASP A 20 -6.37 8.14 -3.19
CA ASP A 20 -7.03 9.35 -2.69
C ASP A 20 -6.81 10.48 -3.71
N PRO A 21 -7.79 10.80 -4.57
CA PRO A 21 -7.61 11.83 -5.59
C PRO A 21 -7.57 13.24 -5.02
N VAL A 22 -8.05 13.46 -3.79
CA VAL A 22 -8.00 14.78 -3.15
C VAL A 22 -6.59 15.10 -2.68
N GLU A 23 -5.87 14.09 -2.16
CA GLU A 23 -4.47 14.22 -1.75
C GLU A 23 -3.47 13.86 -2.87
N CYS A 24 -3.97 13.50 -4.05
CA CYS A 24 -3.18 13.00 -5.17
C CYS A 24 -2.29 11.79 -4.81
N TYR A 25 -2.76 10.88 -3.96
CA TYR A 25 -2.02 9.68 -3.57
C TYR A 25 -2.55 8.41 -4.21
N LEU A 26 -1.61 7.53 -4.54
CA LEU A 26 -1.82 6.16 -4.98
C LEU A 26 -1.19 5.22 -3.94
N PHE A 27 -1.95 4.26 -3.45
CA PHE A 27 -1.48 3.22 -2.55
C PHE A 27 -1.61 1.86 -3.22
N PHE A 28 -0.58 1.03 -3.14
CA PHE A 28 -0.63 -0.31 -3.70
C PHE A 28 0.15 -1.32 -2.88
N THR A 29 -0.20 -2.59 -3.05
CA THR A 29 0.47 -3.70 -2.38
C THR A 29 1.36 -4.45 -3.35
N ASP A 30 2.54 -4.86 -2.88
CA ASP A 30 3.46 -5.74 -3.61
C ASP A 30 3.74 -6.98 -2.77
N TRP A 31 3.60 -8.16 -3.37
CA TRP A 31 3.79 -9.46 -2.69
C TRP A 31 4.99 -10.24 -3.26
N SER A 32 5.99 -9.52 -3.79
CA SER A 32 7.26 -10.12 -4.21
C SER A 32 8.14 -10.54 -3.02
N LEU A 33 9.39 -10.93 -3.28
CA LEU A 33 10.35 -11.30 -2.22
C LEU A 33 10.52 -10.16 -1.20
N THR A 34 10.45 -8.92 -1.67
CA THR A 34 10.38 -7.70 -0.87
C THR A 34 8.94 -7.20 -0.82
N SER A 35 8.10 -7.90 -0.07
CA SER A 35 6.69 -7.53 0.13
C SER A 35 6.56 -6.17 0.79
N ALA A 36 5.60 -5.37 0.32
CA ALA A 36 5.46 -4.00 0.79
C ALA A 36 4.04 -3.44 0.61
N ILE A 37 3.73 -2.44 1.43
CA ILE A 37 2.70 -1.45 1.15
C ILE A 37 3.40 -0.17 0.75
N ILE A 38 3.04 0.34 -0.43
CA ILE A 38 3.75 1.42 -1.08
C ILE A 38 2.75 2.54 -1.36
N ARG A 39 3.21 3.78 -1.21
CA ARG A 39 2.52 4.97 -1.67
C ARG A 39 3.33 5.66 -2.76
N SER A 40 2.67 6.27 -3.73
CA SER A 40 3.24 7.26 -4.63
C SER A 40 2.25 8.40 -4.83
N ASP A 41 2.65 9.42 -5.55
CA ASP A 41 1.71 10.36 -6.14
C ASP A 41 0.99 9.68 -7.34
N LEU A 42 -0.12 10.25 -7.80
CA LEU A 42 -0.93 9.68 -8.90
C LEU A 42 -0.19 9.57 -10.23
N ASP A 43 0.88 10.35 -10.42
CA ASP A 43 1.74 10.31 -11.61
C ASP A 43 2.92 9.32 -11.48
N GLY A 44 3.05 8.66 -10.33
CA GLY A 44 4.12 7.71 -10.02
C GLY A 44 5.35 8.33 -9.37
N GLU A 45 5.35 9.63 -9.06
CA GLU A 45 6.44 10.28 -8.33
C GLU A 45 6.37 10.05 -6.82
N ASN A 46 7.39 10.50 -6.09
CA ASN A 46 7.44 10.50 -4.62
C ASN A 46 7.11 9.15 -3.96
N VAL A 47 7.61 8.07 -4.57
CA VAL A 47 7.39 6.70 -4.10
C VAL A 47 7.96 6.50 -2.69
N ARG A 48 7.16 5.94 -1.78
CA ARG A 48 7.52 5.62 -0.40
C ARG A 48 7.03 4.22 -0.01
N VAL A 49 7.92 3.43 0.57
CA VAL A 49 7.55 2.18 1.25
C VAL A 49 7.04 2.55 2.64
N LEU A 50 5.75 2.30 2.91
CA LEU A 50 5.14 2.56 4.22
C LEU A 50 5.37 1.40 5.18
N PHE A 51 5.25 0.17 4.68
CA PHE A 51 5.49 -1.06 5.44
C PHE A 51 6.27 -2.03 4.56
N ASN A 52 7.30 -2.63 5.14
CA ASN A 52 8.20 -3.56 4.45
C ASN A 52 7.90 -5.01 4.84
N SER A 53 8.78 -5.91 4.42
CA SER A 53 8.67 -7.36 4.62
C SER A 53 8.69 -7.83 6.07
N ASP A 54 9.03 -6.94 7.03
CA ASP A 54 9.03 -7.24 8.46
C ASP A 54 7.62 -7.16 9.04
N VAL A 55 6.74 -6.38 8.42
CA VAL A 55 5.34 -6.20 8.83
C VAL A 55 4.37 -6.93 7.90
N VAL A 56 4.64 -6.93 6.59
CA VAL A 56 3.74 -7.51 5.57
C VAL A 56 4.40 -8.66 4.81
N LYS A 57 3.63 -9.71 4.50
CA LYS A 57 4.06 -10.83 3.64
C LYS A 57 3.15 -11.01 2.43
N TRP A 58 1.86 -11.28 2.60
CA TRP A 58 0.93 -11.44 1.47
C TRP A 58 -0.19 -10.39 1.52
N PRO A 59 0.14 -9.10 1.28
CA PRO A 59 -0.85 -8.03 1.30
C PRO A 59 -1.75 -8.12 0.06
N ASN A 60 -2.96 -8.67 0.23
CA ASN A 60 -3.82 -9.04 -0.90
C ASN A 60 -4.74 -7.93 -1.39
N GLY A 61 -5.18 -7.07 -0.48
CA GLY A 61 -6.09 -5.98 -0.77
C GLY A 61 -5.78 -4.78 0.10
N ILE A 62 -6.13 -3.60 -0.40
CA ILE A 62 -5.97 -2.32 0.28
C ILE A 62 -7.17 -1.44 -0.01
N ALA A 63 -7.61 -0.69 1.00
CA ALA A 63 -8.68 0.31 0.91
C ALA A 63 -8.23 1.61 1.60
N VAL A 64 -8.87 2.71 1.22
CA VAL A 64 -8.58 4.06 1.69
C VAL A 64 -9.82 4.65 2.34
N ASP A 65 -9.66 5.28 3.50
CA ASP A 65 -10.64 6.19 4.09
C ASP A 65 -10.13 7.64 3.92
N HIS A 66 -10.78 8.36 3.01
CA HIS A 66 -10.45 9.75 2.67
C HIS A 66 -10.66 10.72 3.83
N SER A 67 -11.65 10.46 4.69
CA SER A 67 -11.99 11.38 5.79
C SER A 67 -11.00 11.23 6.92
N ALA A 68 -10.67 9.99 7.28
CA ALA A 68 -9.70 9.69 8.32
C ALA A 68 -8.24 9.81 7.86
N LYS A 69 -7.99 9.90 6.54
CA LYS A 69 -6.66 9.85 5.91
C LYS A 69 -5.89 8.57 6.30
N ARG A 70 -6.58 7.44 6.14
CA ARG A 70 -6.09 6.11 6.55
C ARG A 70 -6.16 5.08 5.44
N ILE A 71 -5.22 4.15 5.50
CA ILE A 71 -5.26 2.93 4.71
C ILE A 71 -5.63 1.74 5.59
N TYR A 72 -6.21 0.73 4.94
CA TYR A 72 -6.63 -0.53 5.53
C TYR A 72 -6.18 -1.65 4.59
N TRP A 73 -5.56 -2.70 5.11
CA TRP A 73 -5.14 -3.82 4.28
C TRP A 73 -5.31 -5.16 4.99
N VAL A 74 -5.30 -6.21 4.17
CA VAL A 74 -5.36 -7.61 4.62
C VAL A 74 -4.07 -8.32 4.27
N ASP A 75 -3.49 -9.05 5.22
CA ASP A 75 -2.32 -9.91 5.00
C ASP A 75 -2.71 -11.38 5.15
N ALA A 76 -2.70 -12.11 4.04
CA ALA A 76 -3.13 -13.51 4.01
C ALA A 76 -2.07 -14.51 4.49
N LYS A 77 -0.83 -14.06 4.78
CA LYS A 77 0.20 -14.93 5.36
C LYS A 77 0.21 -14.85 6.88
N HIS A 78 -0.08 -13.67 7.40
CA HIS A 78 -0.09 -13.38 8.83
C HIS A 78 -1.49 -13.36 9.45
N ASP A 79 -2.53 -13.61 8.65
CA ASP A 79 -3.93 -13.72 9.07
C ASP A 79 -4.43 -12.51 9.87
N TYR A 80 -4.14 -11.30 9.40
CA TYR A 80 -4.60 -10.07 10.05
C TYR A 80 -5.21 -9.06 9.08
N ILE A 81 -6.00 -8.15 9.65
CA ILE A 81 -6.38 -6.88 9.03
C ILE A 81 -5.72 -5.76 9.83
N ALA A 82 -5.09 -4.80 9.16
CA ALA A 82 -4.42 -3.68 9.81
C ALA A 82 -4.74 -2.34 9.15
N SER A 83 -4.41 -1.27 9.85
CA SER A 83 -4.59 0.11 9.39
C SER A 83 -3.46 1.02 9.87
N SER A 84 -3.22 2.08 9.12
CA SER A 84 -2.32 3.18 9.46
C SER A 84 -2.76 4.48 8.78
N SER A 85 -2.16 5.60 9.18
CA SER A 85 -2.29 6.86 8.44
C SER A 85 -1.62 6.76 7.06
N TYR A 86 -1.90 7.71 6.17
CA TYR A 86 -1.20 7.82 4.88
C TYR A 86 0.33 7.98 4.97
N GLN A 87 0.85 8.33 6.16
CA GLN A 87 2.28 8.48 6.43
C GLN A 87 2.89 7.21 7.08
N GLY A 88 2.12 6.14 7.22
CA GLY A 88 2.57 4.91 7.88
C GLY A 88 2.64 5.01 9.41
N THR A 89 2.10 6.08 9.99
CA THR A 89 2.02 6.27 11.46
C THR A 89 0.71 5.72 12.02
N ASP A 90 0.62 5.62 13.36
CA ASP A 90 -0.58 5.13 14.06
C ASP A 90 -1.06 3.76 13.52
N PHE A 91 -0.10 2.84 13.41
CA PHE A 91 -0.31 1.46 12.99
C PHE A 91 -1.14 0.69 14.02
N ARG A 92 -2.16 -0.04 13.54
CA ARG A 92 -3.08 -0.82 14.38
C ARG A 92 -3.46 -2.13 13.70
N TYR A 93 -3.48 -3.21 14.48
CA TYR A 93 -4.21 -4.43 14.11
C TYR A 93 -5.70 -4.22 14.40
N LEU A 94 -6.55 -4.57 13.44
CA LEU A 94 -8.00 -4.50 13.54
C LEU A 94 -8.63 -5.88 13.73
N VAL A 95 -8.01 -6.90 13.15
CA VAL A 95 -8.37 -8.32 13.32
C VAL A 95 -7.07 -9.11 13.46
N ARG A 96 -7.05 -10.08 14.39
CA ARG A 96 -5.92 -10.98 14.63
C ARG A 96 -6.41 -12.31 15.20
#